data_AF-A0A942T8E9-F1
#
_entry.id   AF-A0A942T8E9-F1
#
_cell.length_a   1.000
_cell.length_b   1.000
_cell.length_c   1.000
_cell.angle_alpha   90.00
_cell.angle_beta   90.00
_cell.angle_gamma   90.00
#
_symmetry.space_group_name_H-M   'P 1'
#
loop_
_entity.id
_entity.type
_entity.pdbx_description
1 polymer ?
#
loop_
_entity_poly.entity_id
_entity_poly.type
_entity_poly.pdbx_seq_one_letter_code
_entity_poly.pdbx_strand_id
1 'polypeptide(L)'
;MKNIKPLIVLAAFLIALTLIIPAVLVLPFSSEKASGKLGEDLAKKQPAAQETTSPSSDAAIDVAVFRTAKSAIEETPLEDYLVGVVAAEMPADFNEEALKAQALTARTYIVNRLVKGDTIGAPKGSQVTDTPQLHQAYIDDAQQRKNWGKDYEWKKKKIMEAVRSTSGQILTYNGEPIDALFFSTSNGFTENSEDYWSGSIPYLRSVSSPWDKDSPKFTNQKVVTVKEFESRLGVKIGSSNALGKIVARTEGKRVAKVDFNGKVLTGRNIRDKLDLKSSDFSWERKGNNIVITTRGNGHGVGMSQYGANGMAAEGKNYKDIVQYYYKGVEVTSAENMMATITAKK
;
A
#
# COMPACT_ATOMS: atom_id res chain seq x y z
N MET A 1 22.40 15.21 -65.11
CA MET A 1 21.22 14.63 -64.43
C MET A 1 20.55 13.62 -65.36
N LYS A 2 20.91 12.33 -65.32
CA LYS A 2 20.24 11.29 -66.13
C LYS A 2 20.17 9.88 -65.49
N ASN A 3 20.68 9.67 -64.27
CA ASN A 3 20.80 8.32 -63.67
C ASN A 3 19.99 8.09 -62.39
N ILE A 4 18.96 8.90 -62.10
CA ILE A 4 18.12 8.73 -60.89
C ILE A 4 17.01 7.67 -61.09
N LYS A 5 16.58 7.43 -62.33
CA LYS A 5 15.55 6.44 -62.67
C LYS A 5 15.88 4.99 -62.24
N PRO A 6 17.10 4.46 -62.45
CA PRO A 6 17.41 3.09 -62.01
C PRO A 6 17.42 2.92 -60.48
N LEU A 7 17.77 3.96 -59.72
CA LEU A 7 17.81 3.89 -58.25
C LEU A 7 16.40 3.83 -57.64
N ILE A 8 15.44 4.56 -58.22
CA ILE A 8 14.04 4.54 -57.78
C ILE A 8 13.39 3.18 -58.09
N VAL A 9 13.71 2.60 -59.26
CA VAL A 9 13.22 1.25 -59.62
C VAL A 9 13.78 0.19 -58.68
N LEU A 10 15.07 0.29 -58.30
CA LEU A 10 15.69 -0.64 -57.35
C LEU A 10 15.06 -0.53 -55.94
N ALA A 11 14.78 0.70 -55.48
CA ALA A 11 14.14 0.92 -54.19
C ALA A 11 12.68 0.42 -54.16
N ALA A 12 11.91 0.67 -55.23
CA ALA A 12 10.56 0.15 -55.36
C ALA A 12 10.53 -1.39 -55.41
N PHE A 13 11.52 -2.01 -56.08
CA PHE A 13 11.67 -3.46 -56.11
C PHE A 13 11.99 -4.04 -54.73
N LEU A 14 12.89 -3.41 -53.97
CA LEU A 14 13.22 -3.81 -52.60
C LEU A 14 12.01 -3.73 -51.66
N ILE A 15 11.22 -2.65 -51.74
CA ILE A 15 10.01 -2.48 -50.91
C ILE A 15 8.95 -3.54 -51.27
N ALA A 16 8.75 -3.81 -52.57
CA ALA A 16 7.85 -4.87 -53.02
C ALA A 16 8.31 -6.24 -52.52
N LEU A 17 9.62 -6.52 -52.56
CA LEU A 17 10.19 -7.77 -52.07
C LEU A 17 9.94 -7.97 -50.56
N THR A 18 10.08 -6.91 -49.75
CA THR A 18 9.86 -6.98 -48.30
C THR A 18 8.40 -7.18 -47.90
N LEU A 19 7.45 -6.76 -48.73
CA LEU A 19 6.02 -6.91 -48.44
C LEU A 19 5.44 -8.20 -49.01
N ILE A 20 5.90 -8.62 -50.19
CA ILE A 20 5.36 -9.79 -50.90
C ILE A 20 5.90 -11.09 -50.31
N ILE A 21 7.18 -11.17 -49.92
CA ILE A 21 7.76 -12.41 -49.38
C ILE A 21 7.05 -12.87 -48.08
N PRO A 22 6.81 -12.01 -47.07
CA PRO A 22 6.05 -12.41 -45.89
C PRO A 22 4.60 -12.81 -46.22
N ALA A 23 3.95 -12.10 -47.14
CA ALA A 23 2.58 -12.42 -47.55
C ALA A 23 2.50 -13.80 -48.23
N VAL A 24 3.43 -14.12 -49.13
CA VAL A 24 3.51 -15.43 -49.80
C VAL A 24 3.87 -16.56 -48.84
N LEU A 25 4.69 -16.30 -47.81
CA LEU A 25 5.00 -17.26 -46.75
C LEU A 25 3.80 -17.57 -45.84
N VAL A 26 2.89 -16.62 -45.64
CA VAL A 26 1.69 -16.80 -44.79
C VAL A 26 0.53 -17.45 -45.56
N LEU A 27 0.44 -17.27 -46.88
CA LEU A 27 -0.62 -17.85 -47.71
C LEU A 27 -0.80 -19.37 -47.59
N PRO A 28 0.24 -20.23 -47.55
CA PRO A 28 0.07 -21.67 -47.33
C PRO A 28 -0.36 -22.06 -45.91
N PHE A 29 -0.39 -21.11 -44.96
CA PHE A 29 -0.86 -21.32 -43.59
C PHE A 29 -2.23 -20.68 -43.30
N SER A 30 -2.88 -20.09 -44.30
CA SER A 30 -4.19 -19.41 -44.15
C SER A 30 -5.40 -20.24 -44.60
N SER A 31 -5.22 -21.54 -44.87
CA SER A 31 -6.32 -22.42 -45.30
C SER A 31 -6.37 -23.75 -44.54
N GLU A 32 -6.73 -23.70 -43.26
CA GLU A 32 -7.41 -24.82 -42.60
C GLU A 32 -8.63 -24.30 -41.81
N LYS A 33 -9.80 -24.40 -42.43
CA LYS A 33 -11.06 -24.60 -41.71
C LYS A 33 -11.35 -26.09 -41.77
N ALA A 34 -11.02 -26.81 -40.70
CA ALA A 34 -11.45 -28.19 -40.50
C ALA A 34 -12.40 -28.27 -39.31
N SER A 35 -13.66 -28.52 -39.64
CA SER A 35 -14.72 -29.00 -38.75
C SER A 35 -14.58 -30.50 -38.57
N GLY A 36 -14.65 -31.02 -37.34
CA GLY A 36 -14.95 -32.44 -37.11
C GLY A 36 -14.28 -33.07 -35.90
N LYS A 37 -15.11 -33.37 -34.89
CA LYS A 37 -14.92 -34.29 -33.75
C LYS A 37 -13.90 -35.43 -33.99
N LEU A 38 -12.91 -35.54 -33.11
CA LEU A 38 -12.56 -36.79 -32.42
C LEU A 38 -11.69 -36.49 -31.19
N GLY A 39 -12.34 -36.46 -30.03
CA GLY A 39 -11.73 -36.38 -28.69
C GLY A 39 -12.66 -36.93 -27.60
N GLU A 40 -13.77 -37.56 -28.00
CA GLU A 40 -14.51 -38.52 -27.17
C GLU A 40 -13.68 -39.82 -27.15
N ASP A 41 -12.64 -39.88 -26.31
CA ASP A 41 -12.17 -41.14 -25.71
C ASP A 41 -11.14 -40.99 -24.58
N LEU A 42 -11.12 -39.83 -23.88
CA LEU A 42 -10.49 -39.74 -22.55
C LEU A 42 -11.46 -39.29 -21.44
N ALA A 43 -12.76 -39.26 -21.75
CA ALA A 43 -13.81 -38.97 -20.78
C ALA A 43 -14.61 -40.24 -20.44
N LYS A 44 -14.00 -41.16 -19.69
CA LYS A 44 -14.75 -42.09 -18.82
C LYS A 44 -13.91 -42.51 -17.62
N LYS A 45 -14.48 -42.23 -16.44
CA LYS A 45 -14.02 -42.50 -15.06
C LYS A 45 -12.98 -41.55 -14.47
N GLN A 46 -13.46 -40.38 -14.06
CA GLN A 46 -13.33 -39.96 -12.66
C GLN A 46 -14.57 -39.11 -12.32
N PRO A 47 -15.22 -39.24 -11.14
CA PRO A 47 -16.38 -38.42 -10.84
C PRO A 47 -15.97 -36.95 -10.86
N ALA A 48 -16.74 -36.14 -11.57
CA ALA A 48 -16.66 -34.70 -11.48
C ALA A 48 -16.81 -34.31 -10.00
N ALA A 49 -15.72 -33.85 -9.39
CA ALA A 49 -15.87 -32.94 -8.27
C ALA A 49 -16.58 -31.72 -8.85
N GLN A 50 -17.84 -31.53 -8.45
CA GLN A 50 -18.52 -30.27 -8.65
C GLN A 50 -17.59 -29.20 -8.08
N GLU A 51 -17.02 -28.35 -8.92
CA GLU A 51 -16.70 -27.00 -8.51
C GLU A 51 -18.03 -26.32 -8.22
N THR A 52 -18.55 -26.58 -7.02
CA THR A 52 -19.43 -25.64 -6.35
C THR A 52 -18.64 -24.35 -6.29
N THR A 53 -19.06 -23.37 -7.08
CA THR A 53 -18.87 -21.96 -6.74
C THR A 53 -19.59 -21.76 -5.42
N SER A 54 -18.91 -22.11 -4.32
CA SER A 54 -19.31 -21.72 -2.99
C SER A 54 -19.31 -20.20 -2.98
N PRO A 55 -20.38 -19.54 -2.50
CA PRO A 55 -20.28 -18.11 -2.21
C PRO A 55 -19.08 -17.93 -1.28
N SER A 56 -18.14 -17.06 -1.64
CA SER A 56 -16.96 -16.78 -0.83
C SER A 56 -17.41 -16.53 0.61
N SER A 57 -16.91 -17.31 1.57
CA SER A 57 -17.23 -17.18 3.00
C SER A 57 -16.98 -15.77 3.56
N ASP A 58 -16.23 -14.94 2.84
CA ASP A 58 -15.95 -13.54 3.16
C ASP A 58 -17.17 -12.61 3.00
N ALA A 59 -18.16 -12.97 2.16
CA ALA A 59 -19.32 -12.12 1.89
C ALA A 59 -20.33 -12.06 3.06
N ALA A 60 -20.12 -12.85 4.12
CA ALA A 60 -21.04 -12.93 5.27
C ALA A 60 -20.60 -12.08 6.48
N ILE A 61 -19.44 -11.41 6.42
CA ILE A 61 -18.92 -10.63 7.55
C ILE A 61 -19.07 -9.14 7.28
N ASP A 62 -19.91 -8.50 8.08
CA ASP A 62 -20.00 -7.05 8.17
C ASP A 62 -19.01 -6.49 9.19
N VAL A 63 -18.43 -5.35 8.83
CA VAL A 63 -17.57 -4.52 9.68
C VAL A 63 -18.38 -3.33 10.20
N ALA A 64 -18.46 -3.19 11.52
CA ALA A 64 -19.11 -2.05 12.17
C ALA A 64 -18.13 -0.87 12.27
N VAL A 65 -18.28 0.10 11.38
CA VAL A 65 -17.39 1.26 11.26
C VAL A 65 -18.01 2.48 11.93
N PHE A 66 -17.32 3.07 12.90
CA PHE A 66 -17.69 4.39 13.43
C PHE A 66 -17.28 5.49 12.46
N ARG A 67 -18.27 6.23 11.96
CA ARG A 67 -18.12 7.33 11.00
C ARG A 67 -17.99 8.64 11.75
N THR A 68 -16.76 9.13 11.89
CA THR A 68 -16.42 10.28 12.75
C THR A 68 -17.24 11.53 12.39
N ALA A 69 -17.36 11.84 11.10
CA ALA A 69 -18.11 13.01 10.64
C ALA A 69 -19.63 12.92 10.88
N LYS A 70 -20.19 11.70 10.93
CA LYS A 70 -21.62 11.46 11.15
C LYS A 70 -21.94 11.16 12.63
N SER A 71 -20.92 10.88 13.44
CA SER A 71 -21.06 10.38 14.82
C SER A 71 -22.01 9.16 14.90
N ALA A 72 -21.92 8.27 13.91
CA ALA A 72 -22.80 7.12 13.75
C ALA A 72 -21.99 5.86 13.39
N ILE A 73 -22.56 4.69 13.66
CA ILE A 73 -21.99 3.39 13.29
C ILE A 73 -22.68 2.91 12.03
N GLU A 74 -21.90 2.53 11.03
CA GLU A 74 -22.39 1.93 9.78
C GLU A 74 -21.81 0.52 9.67
N GLU A 75 -22.67 -0.48 9.45
CA GLU A 75 -22.25 -1.83 9.10
C GLU A 75 -22.01 -1.90 7.59
N THR A 76 -20.88 -2.45 7.19
CA THR A 76 -20.47 -2.54 5.78
C THR A 76 -19.91 -3.94 5.50
N PRO A 77 -20.32 -4.61 4.42
CA PRO A 77 -19.71 -5.89 4.03
C PRO A 77 -18.19 -5.76 3.92
N LEU A 78 -17.45 -6.76 4.38
CA LEU A 78 -15.97 -6.69 4.46
C LEU A 78 -15.32 -6.25 3.15
N GLU A 79 -15.73 -6.82 2.02
CA GLU A 79 -15.16 -6.49 0.71
C GLU A 79 -15.46 -5.02 0.30
N ASP A 80 -16.63 -4.49 0.63
CA ASP A 80 -16.98 -3.09 0.37
C ASP A 80 -16.23 -2.13 1.31
N TYR A 81 -16.04 -2.54 2.57
CA TYR A 81 -15.19 -1.83 3.53
C TYR A 81 -13.76 -1.71 2.99
N LEU A 82 -13.20 -2.81 2.47
CA LEU A 82 -11.85 -2.84 1.90
C LEU A 82 -11.72 -1.97 0.65
N VAL A 83 -12.73 -1.92 -0.21
CA VAL A 83 -12.76 -0.95 -1.33
C VAL A 83 -12.68 0.48 -0.80
N GLY A 84 -13.42 0.81 0.25
CA GLY A 84 -13.37 2.14 0.88
C GLY A 84 -12.03 2.45 1.56
N VAL A 85 -11.37 1.45 2.15
CA VAL A 85 -10.04 1.60 2.73
C VAL A 85 -8.99 1.82 1.66
N VAL A 86 -8.92 0.96 0.63
CA VAL A 86 -7.94 1.10 -0.45
C VAL A 86 -8.12 2.44 -1.18
N ALA A 87 -9.37 2.87 -1.38
CA ALA A 87 -9.70 4.17 -1.96
C ALA A 87 -9.24 5.37 -1.12
N ALA A 88 -9.23 5.24 0.22
CA ALA A 88 -8.78 6.28 1.13
C ALA A 88 -7.25 6.32 1.27
N GLU A 89 -6.61 5.16 1.22
CA GLU A 89 -5.20 4.99 1.56
C GLU A 89 -4.26 5.15 0.37
N MET A 90 -4.69 4.74 -0.83
CA MET A 90 -3.82 4.70 -2.00
C MET A 90 -4.42 5.39 -3.23
N PRO A 91 -3.63 6.17 -4.00
CA PRO A 91 -4.11 6.70 -5.27
C PRO A 91 -4.49 5.58 -6.23
N ALA A 92 -5.69 5.66 -6.82
CA ALA A 92 -6.18 4.68 -7.80
C ALA A 92 -5.28 4.56 -9.06
N ASP A 93 -4.47 5.59 -9.34
CA ASP A 93 -3.48 5.59 -10.42
C ASP A 93 -2.30 4.63 -10.17
N PHE A 94 -2.09 4.17 -8.93
CA PHE A 94 -1.00 3.23 -8.62
C PHE A 94 -1.15 1.91 -9.39
N ASN A 95 -0.04 1.22 -9.57
CA ASN A 95 0.00 -0.07 -10.24
C ASN A 95 -0.93 -1.08 -9.56
N GLU A 96 -1.55 -1.95 -10.36
CA GLU A 96 -2.54 -2.92 -9.88
C GLU A 96 -1.98 -3.83 -8.80
N GLU A 97 -0.74 -4.30 -8.95
CA GLU A 97 -0.06 -5.16 -7.96
C GLU A 97 0.18 -4.43 -6.62
N ALA A 98 0.37 -3.10 -6.64
CA ALA A 98 0.46 -2.33 -5.41
C ALA A 98 -0.92 -2.20 -4.73
N LEU A 99 -1.98 -1.96 -5.51
CA LEU A 99 -3.36 -1.93 -5.00
C LEU A 99 -3.76 -3.29 -4.39
N LYS A 100 -3.38 -4.41 -5.02
CA LYS A 100 -3.55 -5.77 -4.48
C LYS A 100 -2.79 -5.97 -3.17
N ALA A 101 -1.53 -5.53 -3.09
CA ALA A 101 -0.74 -5.62 -1.86
C ALA A 101 -1.39 -4.86 -0.70
N GLN A 102 -1.96 -3.68 -0.96
CA GLN A 102 -2.71 -2.92 0.04
C GLN A 102 -4.05 -3.54 0.40
N ALA A 103 -4.79 -4.10 -0.55
CA ALA A 103 -6.02 -4.81 -0.25
C ALA A 103 -5.75 -5.99 0.69
N LEU A 104 -4.71 -6.78 0.41
CA LEU A 104 -4.25 -7.89 1.24
C LEU A 104 -3.80 -7.42 2.64
N THR A 105 -3.03 -6.34 2.71
CA THR A 105 -2.58 -5.72 3.96
C THR A 105 -3.78 -5.21 4.79
N ALA A 106 -4.73 -4.54 4.15
CA ALA A 106 -5.92 -4.00 4.81
C ALA A 106 -6.85 -5.11 5.30
N ARG A 107 -7.07 -6.16 4.50
CA ARG A 107 -7.85 -7.33 4.89
C ARG A 107 -7.22 -8.02 6.10
N THR A 108 -5.90 -8.19 6.09
CA THR A 108 -5.18 -8.76 7.24
C THR A 108 -5.38 -7.92 8.50
N TYR A 109 -5.26 -6.60 8.40
CA TYR A 109 -5.45 -5.71 9.53
C TYR A 109 -6.84 -5.87 10.19
N ILE A 110 -7.90 -5.81 9.38
CA ILE A 110 -9.26 -5.92 9.92
C ILE A 110 -9.57 -7.33 10.41
N VAL A 111 -9.16 -8.38 9.69
CA VAL A 111 -9.35 -9.77 10.12
C VAL A 111 -8.63 -10.05 11.44
N ASN A 112 -7.38 -9.62 11.60
CA ASN A 112 -6.62 -9.76 12.85
C ASN A 112 -7.38 -9.15 14.04
N ARG A 113 -7.95 -7.94 13.87
CA ARG A 113 -8.78 -7.29 14.91
C ARG A 113 -10.05 -8.06 15.21
N LEU A 114 -10.77 -8.51 14.18
CA LEU A 114 -12.01 -9.27 14.34
C LEU A 114 -11.78 -10.60 15.07
N VAL A 115 -10.72 -11.34 14.71
CA VAL A 115 -10.35 -12.60 15.36
C VAL A 115 -10.02 -12.39 16.84
N LYS A 116 -9.29 -11.31 17.16
CA LYS A 116 -8.90 -10.95 18.53
C LYS A 116 -10.00 -10.27 19.34
N GLY A 117 -11.09 -9.84 18.70
CA GLY A 117 -12.10 -8.98 19.33
C GLY A 117 -11.54 -7.62 19.75
N ASP A 118 -10.50 -7.13 19.06
CA ASP A 118 -9.82 -5.87 19.39
C ASP A 118 -10.57 -4.66 18.83
N THR A 119 -11.25 -3.95 19.73
CA THR A 119 -11.96 -2.69 19.46
C THR A 119 -11.28 -1.47 20.11
N ILE A 120 -9.98 -1.55 20.42
CA ILE A 120 -9.25 -0.46 21.10
C ILE A 120 -9.31 0.81 20.25
N GLY A 121 -9.77 1.91 20.87
CA GLY A 121 -9.91 3.22 20.22
C GLY A 121 -11.20 3.40 19.42
N ALA A 122 -12.03 2.36 19.29
CA ALA A 122 -13.34 2.46 18.66
C ALA A 122 -14.44 2.71 19.71
N PRO A 123 -15.46 3.56 19.43
CA PRO A 123 -16.63 3.71 20.30
C PRO A 123 -17.37 2.38 20.51
N LYS A 124 -18.04 2.25 21.66
CA LYS A 124 -18.81 1.04 22.01
C LYS A 124 -19.82 0.70 20.91
N GLY A 125 -19.80 -0.56 20.45
CA GLY A 125 -20.65 -1.05 19.36
C GLY A 125 -20.02 -0.98 17.98
N SER A 126 -18.85 -0.33 17.83
CA SER A 126 -18.06 -0.34 16.60
C SER A 126 -16.78 -1.15 16.77
N GLN A 127 -16.23 -1.63 15.67
CA GLN A 127 -14.99 -2.40 15.63
C GLN A 127 -13.80 -1.52 15.24
N VAL A 128 -14.03 -0.54 14.37
CA VAL A 128 -13.01 0.39 13.87
C VAL A 128 -13.59 1.78 13.66
N THR A 129 -12.72 2.79 13.56
CA THR A 129 -13.05 4.15 13.11
C THR A 129 -12.61 4.35 11.66
N ASP A 130 -13.10 5.41 11.03
CA ASP A 130 -12.73 5.82 9.67
C ASP A 130 -11.48 6.72 9.57
N THR A 131 -10.68 6.77 10.65
CA THR A 131 -9.57 7.72 10.81
C THR A 131 -8.21 7.01 10.90
N PRO A 132 -7.21 7.42 10.08
CA PRO A 132 -5.90 6.77 10.04
C PRO A 132 -5.03 7.04 11.27
N GLN A 133 -5.47 7.91 12.20
CA GLN A 133 -4.78 8.15 13.46
C GLN A 133 -4.98 6.99 14.45
N LEU A 134 -6.10 6.28 14.37
CA LEU A 134 -6.49 5.20 15.27
C LEU A 134 -6.59 3.86 14.54
N HIS A 135 -7.14 3.88 13.33
CA HIS A 135 -7.36 2.70 12.49
C HIS A 135 -6.89 2.96 11.06
N GLN A 136 -7.63 2.45 10.06
CA GLN A 136 -7.38 2.72 8.65
C GLN A 136 -8.25 3.88 8.19
N ALA A 137 -7.78 4.68 7.23
CA ALA A 137 -8.65 5.64 6.57
C ALA A 137 -9.75 4.89 5.82
N TYR A 138 -10.98 5.39 5.87
CA TYR A 138 -12.12 4.80 5.16
C TYR A 138 -13.01 5.89 4.55
N ILE A 139 -13.24 5.78 3.23
CA ILE A 139 -14.19 6.63 2.51
C ILE A 139 -15.31 5.79 1.88
N ASP A 140 -16.55 6.20 2.10
CA ASP A 140 -17.73 5.53 1.53
C ASP A 140 -17.92 5.87 0.04
N ASP A 141 -18.87 5.20 -0.63
CA ASP A 141 -19.10 5.39 -2.07
C ASP A 141 -19.46 6.84 -2.43
N ALA A 142 -20.24 7.51 -1.58
CA ALA A 142 -20.63 8.90 -1.79
C ALA A 142 -19.41 9.83 -1.73
N GLN A 143 -18.51 9.61 -0.77
CA GLN A 143 -17.24 10.32 -0.69
C GLN A 143 -16.33 10.00 -1.89
N GLN A 144 -16.27 8.75 -2.34
CA GLN A 144 -15.52 8.37 -3.54
C GLN A 144 -16.02 9.12 -4.78
N ARG A 145 -17.34 9.15 -5.01
CA ARG A 145 -17.96 9.90 -6.13
C ARG A 145 -17.63 11.38 -6.06
N LYS A 146 -17.74 11.98 -4.87
CA LYS A 146 -17.40 13.39 -4.65
C LYS A 146 -15.92 13.68 -4.93
N ASN A 147 -15.02 12.82 -4.45
CA ASN A 147 -13.58 13.05 -4.53
C ASN A 147 -13.02 12.83 -5.95
N TRP A 148 -13.58 11.89 -6.70
CA TRP A 148 -13.07 11.52 -8.03
C TRP A 148 -13.85 12.15 -9.18
N GLY A 149 -15.09 12.59 -8.96
CA GLY A 149 -15.91 13.23 -9.99
C GLY A 149 -16.01 12.39 -11.25
N LYS A 150 -15.59 12.94 -12.39
CA LYS A 150 -15.61 12.25 -13.70
C LYS A 150 -14.76 10.98 -13.75
N ASP A 151 -13.74 10.86 -12.90
CA ASP A 151 -12.84 9.71 -12.86
C ASP A 151 -13.38 8.57 -11.98
N TYR A 152 -14.53 8.78 -11.32
CA TYR A 152 -15.05 7.84 -10.33
C TYR A 152 -15.18 6.42 -10.88
N GLU A 153 -15.81 6.24 -12.05
CA GLU A 153 -16.14 4.91 -12.57
C GLU A 153 -14.90 4.04 -12.79
N TRP A 154 -13.86 4.59 -13.44
CA TRP A 154 -12.66 3.81 -13.73
C TRP A 154 -11.79 3.61 -12.46
N LYS A 155 -11.71 4.61 -11.56
CA LYS A 155 -10.97 4.50 -10.30
C LYS A 155 -11.60 3.47 -9.38
N LYS A 156 -12.92 3.52 -9.22
CA LYS A 156 -13.71 2.56 -8.44
C LYS A 156 -13.52 1.16 -8.98
N LYS A 157 -13.69 0.97 -10.29
CA LYS A 157 -13.55 -0.34 -10.95
C LYS A 157 -12.17 -0.97 -10.68
N LYS A 158 -11.10 -0.21 -10.90
CA LYS A 158 -9.72 -0.69 -10.71
C LYS A 158 -9.45 -1.12 -9.25
N ILE A 159 -9.93 -0.33 -8.28
CA ILE A 159 -9.81 -0.69 -6.86
C ILE A 159 -10.63 -1.94 -6.52
N MET A 160 -11.87 -2.02 -7.01
CA MET A 160 -12.71 -3.20 -6.81
C MET A 160 -12.08 -4.47 -7.38
N GLU A 161 -11.45 -4.39 -8.56
CA GLU A 161 -10.74 -5.52 -9.18
C GLU A 161 -9.55 -5.97 -8.32
N ALA A 162 -8.75 -5.03 -7.81
CA ALA A 162 -7.65 -5.33 -6.90
C ALA A 162 -8.12 -6.02 -5.60
N VAL A 163 -9.19 -5.51 -4.99
CA VAL A 163 -9.78 -6.07 -3.76
C VAL A 163 -10.31 -7.48 -4.02
N ARG A 164 -11.07 -7.69 -5.11
CA ARG A 164 -11.66 -8.99 -5.47
C ARG A 164 -10.61 -10.04 -5.83
N SER A 165 -9.56 -9.64 -6.57
CA SER A 165 -8.48 -10.56 -6.96
C SER A 165 -7.65 -11.09 -5.78
N THR A 166 -7.80 -10.49 -4.60
CA THR A 166 -7.17 -10.91 -3.34
C THR A 166 -8.20 -11.36 -2.30
N SER A 167 -9.45 -11.61 -2.69
CA SER A 167 -10.50 -12.05 -1.78
C SER A 167 -10.11 -13.36 -1.09
N GLY A 168 -10.46 -13.50 0.19
CA GLY A 168 -10.09 -14.64 1.02
C GLY A 168 -8.64 -14.63 1.48
N GLN A 169 -7.76 -13.76 0.97
CA GLN A 169 -6.33 -13.83 1.28
C GLN A 169 -5.95 -12.89 2.43
N ILE A 170 -5.11 -13.38 3.34
CA ILE A 170 -4.48 -12.62 4.42
C ILE A 170 -3.00 -12.96 4.56
N LEU A 171 -2.26 -12.10 5.25
CA LEU A 171 -0.87 -12.28 5.63
C LEU A 171 -0.79 -12.94 7.00
N THR A 172 -0.06 -14.05 7.11
CA THR A 172 0.13 -14.77 8.36
C THR A 172 1.60 -15.00 8.68
N TYR A 173 1.90 -15.14 9.96
CA TYR A 173 3.19 -15.56 10.47
C TYR A 173 2.95 -16.60 11.56
N ASN A 174 3.56 -17.78 11.43
CA ASN A 174 3.27 -18.95 12.29
C ASN A 174 1.77 -19.31 12.36
N GLY A 175 1.05 -19.15 11.24
CA GLY A 175 -0.37 -19.48 11.14
C GLY A 175 -1.35 -18.44 11.73
N GLU A 176 -0.85 -17.36 12.34
CA GLU A 176 -1.68 -16.27 12.87
C GLU A 176 -1.64 -15.02 11.98
N PRO A 177 -2.75 -14.24 11.88
CA PRO A 177 -2.74 -12.96 11.18
C PRO A 177 -1.70 -12.00 11.77
N ILE A 178 -0.95 -11.34 10.89
CA ILE A 178 0.07 -10.38 11.33
C ILE A 178 -0.54 -9.02 11.69
N ASP A 179 0.22 -8.21 12.43
CA ASP A 179 0.02 -6.77 12.51
C ASP A 179 0.50 -6.11 11.19
N ALA A 180 -0.39 -6.10 10.20
CA ALA A 180 -0.14 -5.65 8.83
C ALA A 180 -0.06 -4.10 8.72
N LEU A 181 0.96 -3.50 9.35
CA LEU A 181 1.17 -2.06 9.37
C LEU A 181 1.66 -1.55 8.01
N PHE A 182 1.23 -0.36 7.60
CA PHE A 182 1.67 0.26 6.36
C PHE A 182 1.69 1.79 6.50
N PHE A 183 2.43 2.46 5.63
CA PHE A 183 2.58 3.92 5.65
C PHE A 183 2.86 4.47 4.25
N SER A 184 2.79 5.79 4.11
CA SER A 184 2.83 6.41 2.78
C SER A 184 4.18 6.32 2.09
N THR A 185 5.24 6.85 2.70
CA THR A 185 6.53 6.98 2.03
C THR A 185 7.68 6.82 3.02
N SER A 186 8.70 6.06 2.66
CA SER A 186 9.89 5.85 3.47
C SER A 186 10.92 6.96 3.25
N ASN A 187 11.95 7.03 4.09
CA ASN A 187 13.14 7.86 3.86
C ASN A 187 14.22 7.09 3.07
N GLY A 188 13.87 5.99 2.42
CA GLY A 188 14.76 5.02 1.79
C GLY A 188 14.87 3.70 2.57
N PHE A 189 14.34 3.65 3.79
CA PHE A 189 14.31 2.46 4.64
C PHE A 189 13.01 2.41 5.48
N THR A 190 12.54 1.20 5.76
CA THR A 190 11.52 0.96 6.80
C THR A 190 12.16 0.90 8.19
N GLU A 191 11.37 0.90 9.25
CA GLU A 191 11.81 0.79 10.64
C GLU A 191 11.54 -0.62 11.19
N ASN A 192 12.37 -1.04 12.15
CA ASN A 192 12.01 -2.13 13.03
C ASN A 192 10.84 -1.71 13.94
N SER A 193 9.98 -2.65 14.35
CA SER A 193 8.85 -2.33 15.23
C SER A 193 9.29 -1.69 16.55
N GLU A 194 10.39 -2.18 17.14
CA GLU A 194 10.91 -1.72 18.44
C GLU A 194 11.48 -0.30 18.41
N ASP A 195 11.81 0.21 17.22
CA ASP A 195 12.28 1.58 17.03
C ASP A 195 11.12 2.60 17.09
N TYR A 196 9.88 2.13 16.93
CA TYR A 196 8.68 2.97 17.00
C TYR A 196 7.78 2.62 18.20
N TRP A 197 7.53 1.34 18.49
CA TRP A 197 6.73 0.84 19.61
C TRP A 197 7.57 -0.01 20.57
N SER A 198 7.01 -0.43 21.70
CA SER A 198 7.66 -1.40 22.58
C SER A 198 7.52 -2.82 22.02
N GLY A 199 8.62 -3.56 21.95
CA GLY A 199 8.63 -4.97 21.55
C GLY A 199 9.10 -5.18 20.11
N SER A 200 9.85 -6.26 19.92
CA SER A 200 10.32 -6.70 18.61
C SER A 200 9.29 -7.64 17.99
N ILE A 201 8.85 -7.34 16.77
CA ILE A 201 7.93 -8.13 15.98
C ILE A 201 8.71 -8.74 14.80
N PRO A 202 8.85 -10.08 14.71
CA PRO A 202 9.78 -10.73 13.77
C PRO A 202 9.57 -10.38 12.30
N TYR A 203 8.33 -10.14 11.89
CA TYR A 203 7.99 -9.79 10.51
C TYR A 203 8.04 -8.28 10.22
N LEU A 204 8.16 -7.41 11.23
CA LEU A 204 8.26 -5.95 11.07
C LEU A 204 9.70 -5.48 11.30
N ARG A 205 10.56 -5.74 10.30
CA ARG A 205 11.98 -5.40 10.33
C ARG A 205 12.32 -4.32 9.30
N SER A 206 13.40 -3.60 9.56
CA SER A 206 13.95 -2.63 8.62
C SER A 206 14.38 -3.32 7.32
N VAL A 207 13.90 -2.81 6.19
CA VAL A 207 14.31 -3.17 4.84
C VAL A 207 14.58 -1.90 4.03
N SER A 208 15.44 -2.00 3.02
CA SER A 208 15.62 -0.90 2.07
C SER A 208 14.33 -0.66 1.28
N SER A 209 14.04 0.57 0.91
CA SER A 209 12.93 0.90 0.02
C SER A 209 13.34 2.06 -0.89
N PRO A 210 14.20 1.78 -1.89
CA PRO A 210 14.83 2.82 -2.70
C PRO A 210 13.84 3.60 -3.58
N TRP A 211 12.72 2.97 -3.94
CA TRP A 211 11.68 3.56 -4.81
C TRP A 211 10.96 4.76 -4.20
N ASP A 212 10.97 4.89 -2.87
CA ASP A 212 10.31 5.99 -2.18
C ASP A 212 10.85 7.37 -2.54
N LYS A 213 12.09 7.44 -3.05
CA LYS A 213 12.73 8.71 -3.46
C LYS A 213 11.93 9.44 -4.53
N ASP A 214 11.18 8.72 -5.36
CA ASP A 214 10.39 9.28 -6.45
C ASP A 214 8.98 9.71 -5.98
N SER A 215 8.64 9.45 -4.70
CA SER A 215 7.38 9.92 -4.13
C SER A 215 7.34 11.45 -4.07
N PRO A 216 6.25 12.10 -4.49
CA PRO A 216 6.05 13.53 -4.26
C PRO A 216 5.92 13.87 -2.76
N LYS A 217 5.76 12.87 -1.90
CA LYS A 217 5.72 13.00 -0.44
C LYS A 217 7.06 12.68 0.23
N PHE A 218 8.14 12.43 -0.53
CA PHE A 218 9.44 12.05 0.01
C PHE A 218 10.05 13.16 0.86
N THR A 219 10.09 14.40 0.38
CA THR A 219 10.62 15.54 1.13
C THR A 219 9.50 16.48 1.51
N ASN A 220 9.41 16.85 2.78
CA ASN A 220 8.47 17.87 3.26
C ASN A 220 9.19 18.90 4.13
N GLN A 221 8.70 20.13 4.14
CA GLN A 221 9.23 21.20 4.96
C GLN A 221 8.13 21.81 5.84
N LYS A 222 8.45 22.07 7.11
CA LYS A 222 7.58 22.80 8.04
C LYS A 222 8.39 23.92 8.68
N VAL A 223 7.81 25.11 8.74
CA VAL A 223 8.38 26.26 9.42
C VAL A 223 7.59 26.50 10.69
N VAL A 224 8.29 26.63 11.82
CA VAL A 224 7.70 27.00 13.12
C VAL A 224 8.50 28.16 13.71
N THR A 225 7.87 28.95 14.57
CA THR A 225 8.61 29.97 15.32
C THR A 225 9.46 29.34 16.42
N VAL A 226 10.53 30.02 16.86
CA VAL A 226 11.32 29.61 18.02
C VAL A 226 10.44 29.42 19.26
N LYS A 227 9.49 30.35 19.49
CA LYS A 227 8.55 30.28 20.62
C LYS A 227 7.67 29.03 20.55
N GLU A 228 7.13 28.71 19.38
CA GLU A 228 6.31 27.51 19.18
C GLU A 228 7.13 26.24 19.38
N PHE A 229 8.35 26.17 18.83
CA PHE A 229 9.25 25.03 18.98
C PHE A 229 9.60 24.76 20.44
N GLU A 230 10.02 25.79 21.17
CA GLU A 230 10.32 25.70 22.60
C GLU A 230 9.10 25.26 23.41
N SER A 231 7.94 25.84 23.13
CA SER A 231 6.69 25.54 23.83
C SER A 231 6.26 24.08 23.62
N ARG A 232 6.17 23.64 22.35
CA ARG A 232 5.72 22.29 22.00
C ARG A 232 6.67 21.21 22.52
N LEU A 233 7.98 21.43 22.47
CA LEU A 233 8.97 20.46 22.95
C LEU A 233 9.28 20.58 24.46
N GLY A 234 8.92 21.71 25.08
CA GLY A 234 9.28 22.06 26.44
C GLY A 234 10.80 22.20 26.61
N VAL A 235 11.47 22.84 25.66
CA VAL A 235 12.93 23.02 25.64
C VAL A 235 13.27 24.51 25.62
N LYS A 236 14.53 24.85 25.90
CA LYS A 236 15.07 26.20 25.76
C LYS A 236 16.32 26.17 24.90
N ILE A 237 16.26 26.87 23.77
CA ILE A 237 17.32 26.90 22.74
C ILE A 237 18.03 28.26 22.68
N GLY A 238 17.49 29.28 23.33
CA GLY A 238 18.10 30.61 23.44
C GLY A 238 18.24 31.32 22.10
N SER A 239 19.28 32.15 21.94
CA SER A 239 19.61 32.86 20.70
C SER A 239 20.60 32.11 19.80
N SER A 240 21.07 30.94 20.22
CA SER A 240 22.04 30.14 19.46
C SER A 240 21.44 29.58 18.17
N ASN A 241 22.30 29.36 17.17
CA ASN A 241 21.96 28.59 15.98
C ASN A 241 21.91 27.08 16.26
N ALA A 242 22.48 26.62 17.38
CA ALA A 242 22.36 25.25 17.83
C ALA A 242 20.96 25.03 18.45
N LEU A 243 20.15 24.18 17.82
CA LEU A 243 18.79 23.87 18.27
C LEU A 243 18.77 22.67 19.23
N GLY A 244 19.16 21.50 18.73
CA GLY A 244 19.32 20.27 19.51
C GLY A 244 20.26 19.33 18.77
N LYS A 245 21.03 18.53 19.51
CA LYS A 245 22.00 17.59 18.93
C LYS A 245 21.33 16.25 18.69
N ILE A 246 21.25 15.82 17.42
CA ILE A 246 20.85 14.44 17.11
C ILE A 246 21.99 13.53 17.58
N VAL A 247 21.71 12.68 18.57
CA VAL A 247 22.72 11.81 19.19
C VAL A 247 22.60 10.34 18.79
N ALA A 248 21.47 9.94 18.19
CA ALA A 248 21.28 8.59 17.68
C ALA A 248 20.28 8.56 16.52
N ARG A 249 20.47 7.60 15.61
CA ARG A 249 19.53 7.23 14.55
C ARG A 249 19.24 5.73 14.60
N THR A 250 18.06 5.35 14.17
CA THR A 250 17.62 3.96 14.08
C THR A 250 18.27 3.26 12.89
N GLU A 251 18.05 1.95 12.74
CA GLU A 251 18.52 1.19 11.58
C GLU A 251 17.96 1.76 10.27
N GLY A 252 16.66 2.10 10.27
CA GLY A 252 15.94 2.78 9.18
C GLY A 252 16.26 4.27 9.03
N LYS A 253 17.31 4.74 9.70
CA LYS A 253 17.89 6.09 9.59
C LYS A 253 16.99 7.23 10.09
N ARG A 254 15.87 6.95 10.76
CA ARG A 254 15.08 7.97 11.47
C ARG A 254 15.82 8.47 12.71
N VAL A 255 15.47 9.66 13.19
CA VAL A 255 16.05 10.23 14.41
C VAL A 255 15.55 9.42 15.61
N ALA A 256 16.46 8.78 16.32
CA ALA A 256 16.11 8.02 17.53
C ALA A 256 16.08 8.95 18.75
N LYS A 257 17.13 9.76 18.94
CA LYS A 257 17.29 10.64 20.11
C LYS A 257 17.89 11.98 19.75
N VAL A 258 17.37 13.03 20.38
CA VAL A 258 17.90 14.39 20.34
C VAL A 258 18.15 14.86 21.76
N ASP A 259 19.34 15.42 22.00
CA ASP A 259 19.71 16.05 23.25
C ASP A 259 19.57 17.59 23.16
N PHE A 260 18.78 18.15 24.08
CA PHE A 260 18.63 19.58 24.33
C PHE A 260 19.28 19.93 25.68
N ASN A 261 20.61 19.96 25.72
CA ASN A 261 21.41 20.33 26.89
C ASN A 261 21.03 19.54 28.16
N GLY A 262 20.94 18.21 28.05
CA GLY A 262 20.59 17.30 29.14
C GLY A 262 19.15 16.81 29.08
N LYS A 263 18.25 17.50 28.37
CA LYS A 263 16.89 16.99 28.11
C LYS A 263 16.87 16.18 26.81
N VAL A 264 16.77 14.86 26.93
CA VAL A 264 16.68 13.96 25.77
C VAL A 264 15.22 13.72 25.36
N LEU A 265 14.92 13.95 24.08
CA LEU A 265 13.63 13.63 23.46
C LEU A 265 13.85 12.60 22.34
N THR A 266 12.87 11.71 22.12
CA THR A 266 12.90 10.81 20.97
C THR A 266 12.47 11.53 19.70
N GLY A 267 12.94 11.08 18.52
CA GLY A 267 12.49 11.65 17.25
C GLY A 267 10.99 11.45 17.02
N ARG A 268 10.41 10.35 17.51
CA ARG A 268 8.94 10.15 17.54
C ARG A 268 8.25 11.23 18.39
N ASN A 269 8.72 11.48 19.61
CA ASN A 269 8.12 12.51 20.47
C ASN A 269 8.16 13.90 19.81
N ILE A 270 9.26 14.22 19.12
CA ILE A 270 9.42 15.47 18.38
C ILE A 270 8.47 15.52 17.18
N ARG A 271 8.38 14.44 16.40
CA ARG A 271 7.45 14.32 15.28
C ARG A 271 6.01 14.57 15.74
N ASP A 272 5.58 13.91 16.81
CA ASP A 272 4.21 14.00 17.30
C ASP A 272 3.90 15.41 17.84
N LYS A 273 4.79 15.99 18.65
CA LYS A 273 4.59 17.34 19.22
C LYS A 273 4.60 18.45 18.18
N LEU A 274 5.40 18.30 17.12
CA LEU A 274 5.54 19.30 16.06
C LEU A 274 4.73 18.96 14.80
N ASP A 275 3.87 17.93 14.84
CA ASP A 275 3.07 17.44 13.70
C ASP A 275 3.91 17.26 12.41
N LEU A 276 5.07 16.62 12.53
CA LEU A 276 5.96 16.36 11.40
C LEU A 276 5.50 15.14 10.60
N LYS A 277 5.81 15.11 9.30
CA LYS A 277 5.44 13.99 8.42
C LYS A 277 6.16 12.70 8.78
N SER A 278 7.38 12.77 9.30
CA SER A 278 8.16 11.63 9.78
C SER A 278 9.07 12.02 10.94
N SER A 279 9.71 11.04 11.57
CA SER A 279 10.81 11.25 12.53
C SER A 279 12.20 11.22 11.88
N ASP A 280 12.32 11.20 10.54
CA ASP A 280 13.58 11.53 9.88
C ASP A 280 13.56 13.01 9.49
N PHE A 281 14.24 13.82 10.29
CA PHE A 281 14.30 15.25 10.05
C PHE A 281 15.71 15.82 10.22
N SER A 282 15.88 17.01 9.68
CA SER A 282 16.95 17.97 9.97
C SER A 282 16.33 19.35 10.17
N TRP A 283 17.02 20.23 10.88
CA TRP A 283 16.54 21.58 11.14
C TRP A 283 17.63 22.62 10.98
N GLU A 284 17.20 23.84 10.70
CA GLU A 284 18.03 25.03 10.69
C GLU A 284 17.27 26.21 11.29
N ARG A 285 17.99 27.10 11.97
CA ARG A 285 17.44 28.36 12.46
C ARG A 285 17.57 29.44 11.39
N LYS A 286 16.49 30.17 11.13
CA LYS A 286 16.44 31.35 10.25
C LYS A 286 15.77 32.49 11.00
N GLY A 287 16.58 33.32 11.68
CA GLY A 287 16.10 34.40 12.53
C GLY A 287 15.25 33.88 13.69
N ASN A 288 13.96 34.25 13.70
CA ASN A 288 12.99 33.79 14.70
C ASN A 288 12.24 32.50 14.29
N ASN A 289 12.60 31.90 13.16
CA ASN A 289 11.98 30.70 12.64
C ASN A 289 12.94 29.50 12.67
N ILE A 290 12.37 28.32 12.73
CA ILE A 290 13.06 27.04 12.57
C ILE A 290 12.46 26.36 11.35
N VAL A 291 13.30 26.09 10.37
CA VAL A 291 12.93 25.35 9.17
C VAL A 291 13.28 23.89 9.40
N ILE A 292 12.25 23.05 9.44
CA ILE A 292 12.36 21.61 9.66
C ILE A 292 12.12 20.91 8.32
N THR A 293 13.11 20.18 7.84
CA THR A 293 13.01 19.35 6.64
C THR A 293 12.90 17.90 7.05
N THR A 294 11.86 17.22 6.59
CA THR A 294 11.56 15.81 6.87
C THR A 294 11.69 14.97 5.61
N ARG A 295 12.12 13.71 5.77
CA ARG A 295 12.16 12.69 4.72
C ARG A 295 11.21 11.55 5.04
N GLY A 296 10.44 11.10 4.05
CA GLY A 296 9.35 10.16 4.21
C GLY A 296 8.08 10.78 4.83
N ASN A 297 7.03 9.98 4.87
CA ASN A 297 5.72 10.34 5.39
C ASN A 297 5.06 9.11 6.04
N GLY A 298 4.86 9.17 7.35
CA GLY A 298 4.30 8.09 8.17
C GLY A 298 5.28 7.54 9.20
N HIS A 299 4.85 6.49 9.91
CA HIS A 299 5.64 5.89 11.01
C HIS A 299 6.85 5.09 10.51
N GLY A 300 6.79 4.53 9.30
CA GLY A 300 7.94 3.85 8.68
C GLY A 300 7.99 2.34 8.89
N VAL A 301 7.05 1.75 9.62
CA VAL A 301 7.05 0.32 9.97
C VAL A 301 6.12 -0.45 9.03
N GLY A 302 6.57 -1.60 8.53
CA GLY A 302 5.81 -2.45 7.60
C GLY A 302 5.90 -1.97 6.15
N MET A 303 4.80 -2.03 5.40
CA MET A 303 4.81 -1.76 3.96
C MET A 303 4.79 -0.26 3.64
N SER A 304 5.73 0.19 2.79
CA SER A 304 5.64 1.51 2.14
C SER A 304 4.70 1.46 0.94
N GLN A 305 3.70 2.33 0.88
CA GLN A 305 2.76 2.42 -0.25
C GLN A 305 3.45 2.83 -1.55
N TYR A 306 4.27 3.89 -1.51
CA TYR A 306 5.04 4.31 -2.70
C TYR A 306 6.14 3.31 -3.05
N GLY A 307 6.72 2.67 -2.04
CA GLY A 307 7.66 1.57 -2.25
C GLY A 307 7.03 0.37 -2.96
N ALA A 308 5.82 -0.04 -2.54
CA ALA A 308 5.03 -1.07 -3.21
C ALA A 308 4.71 -0.69 -4.66
N ASN A 309 4.37 0.57 -4.91
CA ASN A 309 4.12 1.06 -6.27
C ASN A 309 5.37 1.01 -7.16
N GLY A 310 6.54 1.33 -6.62
CA GLY A 310 7.80 1.22 -7.34
C GLY A 310 8.18 -0.22 -7.66
N MET A 311 8.04 -1.13 -6.68
CA MET A 311 8.23 -2.56 -6.90
C MET A 311 7.29 -3.10 -7.99
N ALA A 312 6.01 -2.71 -7.95
CA ALA A 312 5.04 -3.09 -8.96
C ALA A 312 5.41 -2.54 -10.35
N ALA A 313 5.93 -1.31 -10.43
CA ALA A 313 6.43 -0.73 -11.69
C ALA A 313 7.63 -1.51 -12.26
N GLU A 314 8.41 -2.18 -11.41
CA GLU A 314 9.49 -3.09 -11.80
C GLU A 314 9.01 -4.53 -12.09
N GLY A 315 7.69 -4.75 -12.16
CA GLY A 315 7.10 -6.04 -12.52
C GLY A 315 6.98 -7.03 -11.35
N LYS A 316 7.18 -6.60 -10.10
CA LYS A 316 6.88 -7.43 -8.92
C LYS A 316 5.38 -7.57 -8.73
N ASN A 317 4.94 -8.79 -8.42
CA ASN A 317 3.55 -9.04 -8.07
C ASN A 317 3.27 -8.70 -6.59
N TYR A 318 1.99 -8.68 -6.19
CA TYR A 318 1.59 -8.33 -4.83
C TYR A 318 2.17 -9.24 -3.75
N LYS A 319 2.42 -10.52 -4.05
CA LYS A 319 3.02 -11.48 -3.10
C LYS A 319 4.50 -11.14 -2.86
N ASP A 320 5.24 -10.85 -3.93
CA ASP A 320 6.63 -10.40 -3.83
C ASP A 320 6.73 -9.12 -2.98
N ILE A 321 5.80 -8.19 -3.18
CA ILE A 321 5.74 -6.91 -2.44
C ILE A 321 5.51 -7.16 -0.95
N VAL A 322 4.46 -7.89 -0.57
CA VAL A 322 4.17 -8.10 0.87
C VAL A 322 5.26 -8.93 1.55
N GLN A 323 5.81 -9.96 0.88
CA GLN A 323 6.90 -10.77 1.45
C GLN A 323 8.22 -10.01 1.57
N TYR A 324 8.41 -8.95 0.77
CA TYR A 324 9.55 -8.06 0.89
C TYR A 324 9.46 -7.19 2.15
N TYR A 325 8.30 -6.57 2.39
CA TYR A 325 8.10 -5.67 3.53
C TYR A 325 7.83 -6.39 4.85
N TYR A 326 7.22 -7.57 4.80
CA TYR A 326 6.90 -8.38 5.97
C TYR A 326 7.74 -9.66 5.96
N LYS A 327 8.75 -9.73 6.83
CA LYS A 327 9.74 -10.82 6.82
C LYS A 327 9.11 -12.16 7.24
N GLY A 328 9.26 -13.17 6.39
CA GLY A 328 8.86 -14.55 6.70
C GLY A 328 7.35 -14.78 6.76
N VAL A 329 6.55 -13.89 6.17
CA VAL A 329 5.10 -14.05 6.13
C VAL A 329 4.65 -14.93 4.96
N GLU A 330 3.49 -15.53 5.13
CA GLU A 330 2.82 -16.34 4.13
C GLU A 330 1.50 -15.68 3.71
N VAL A 331 1.09 -15.91 2.46
CA VAL A 331 -0.25 -15.53 1.98
C VAL A 331 -1.15 -16.75 2.11
N THR A 332 -2.14 -16.68 2.99
CA THR A 332 -3.01 -17.82 3.35
C THR A 332 -4.48 -17.45 3.23
N SER A 333 -5.36 -18.45 3.20
CA SER A 333 -6.81 -18.24 3.22
C SER A 333 -7.29 -17.83 4.62
N ALA A 334 -8.17 -16.84 4.69
CA ALA A 334 -8.83 -16.39 5.91
C ALA A 334 -10.04 -17.26 6.30
N GLU A 335 -10.49 -18.19 5.45
CA GLU A 335 -11.75 -18.94 5.57
C GLU A 335 -11.98 -19.53 6.97
N ASN A 336 -10.99 -20.24 7.53
CA ASN A 336 -11.10 -20.85 8.86
C ASN A 336 -11.26 -19.81 9.99
N MET A 337 -10.57 -18.67 9.86
CA MET A 337 -10.64 -17.59 10.84
C MET A 337 -11.97 -16.83 10.74
N MET A 338 -12.44 -16.64 9.51
CA MET A 338 -13.73 -16.02 9.20
C MET A 338 -14.90 -16.87 9.70
N ALA A 339 -14.84 -18.19 9.53
CA ALA A 339 -15.81 -19.12 10.12
C ALA A 339 -15.88 -18.99 11.65
N THR A 340 -14.72 -18.82 12.30
CA THR A 340 -14.65 -18.61 13.76
C THR A 340 -15.28 -17.29 14.20
N ILE A 341 -15.15 -16.22 13.41
CA ILE A 341 -15.78 -14.93 13.69
C ILE A 341 -17.30 -15.03 13.57
N THR A 342 -17.81 -15.63 12.49
CA THR A 342 -19.26 -15.77 12.25
C THR A 342 -19.93 -16.65 13.29
N ALA A 343 -19.27 -17.71 13.77
CA ALA A 343 -19.79 -18.59 14.81
C ALA A 343 -19.88 -17.94 16.22
N LYS A 344 -19.22 -16.80 16.44
CA LYS A 344 -19.24 -16.06 17.71
C LYS A 344 -20.32 -14.97 17.77
N LYS A 345 -20.95 -14.62 16.65
CA LYS A 345 -22.10 -13.69 16.60
C LYS A 345 -23.38 -14.41 17.00
#